data_AF-A0A2G2QMF5-F1
#
_entry.id   AF-A0A2G2QMF5-F1
#
_cell.length_a   1.000
_cell.length_b   1.000
_cell.length_c   1.000
_cell.angle_alpha   90.00
_cell.angle_beta   90.00
_cell.angle_gamma   90.00
#
_symmetry.space_group_name_H-M   'P 1'
#
loop_
_entity.id
_entity.type
_entity.pdbx_description
1 polymer ?
#
loop_
_entity_poly.entity_id
_entity_poly.type
_entity_poly.pdbx_seq_one_letter_code
_entity_poly.pdbx_strand_id
1 'polypeptide(L)'
;MAELRPSVLYALLVFGAILAGLGLIFGLFYDTEKLEGNRYLNSYAEFNGVTLTEKQKKAVSLLQNSDVEWAHFRFIEAIKNDDLSLVNAFIDADMPLNSNSILLEIALGKSLDKKTLLMLLRANYALNLDALYRLPNYVTEFDEQLSAVSKPYSEAKKEQYRLAMMEYKKKFIKWEEALEEKKQHLLRACSNDACRSGRINDARLLYEDSEPVEPKLDYIARERVYVSLFTIFVWQKDRLLIKFIQQQGAELMANKLFLTDAKLIYFMVDVEGNSTIINTKQQ
;
A
#
# COMPACT_ATOMS: atom_id res chain seq x y z
N MET A 1 -64.90 24.26 -35.05
CA MET A 1 -63.61 23.85 -34.47
C MET A 1 -63.13 22.65 -35.25
N ALA A 2 -62.01 22.76 -35.97
CA ALA A 2 -61.51 21.67 -36.81
C ALA A 2 -60.89 20.58 -35.90
N GLU A 3 -61.47 19.39 -35.89
CA GLU A 3 -60.91 18.24 -35.19
C GLU A 3 -59.60 17.83 -35.88
N LEU A 4 -58.48 18.06 -35.20
CA LEU A 4 -57.17 17.59 -35.64
C LEU A 4 -57.21 16.06 -35.70
N ARG A 5 -56.89 15.50 -36.88
CA ARG A 5 -56.82 14.05 -37.07
C ARG A 5 -55.82 13.46 -36.07
N PRO A 6 -56.15 12.34 -35.40
CA PRO A 6 -55.27 11.73 -34.39
C PRO A 6 -53.84 11.50 -34.88
N SER A 7 -53.65 11.19 -36.16
CA SER A 7 -52.33 11.00 -36.79
C SER A 7 -51.44 12.23 -36.75
N VAL A 8 -52.00 13.44 -36.86
CA VAL A 8 -51.24 14.71 -36.77
C VAL A 8 -50.84 14.98 -35.33
N LEU A 9 -51.70 14.63 -34.37
CA LEU A 9 -51.42 14.74 -32.94
C LEU A 9 -50.26 13.82 -32.53
N TYR A 10 -50.28 12.56 -33.01
CA TYR A 10 -49.18 11.61 -32.78
C TYR A 10 -47.86 12.07 -33.41
N ALA A 11 -47.90 12.60 -34.65
CA ALA A 11 -46.70 13.12 -35.30
C ALA A 11 -46.09 14.29 -34.51
N LEU A 12 -46.91 15.23 -34.03
CA LEU A 12 -46.46 16.36 -33.21
C LEU A 12 -45.92 15.90 -31.84
N LEU A 13 -46.53 14.90 -31.21
CA LEU A 13 -46.04 14.32 -29.96
C LEU A 13 -44.69 13.64 -30.12
N VAL A 14 -44.50 12.87 -31.19
CA VAL A 14 -43.22 12.21 -31.49
C VAL A 14 -42.15 13.26 -31.79
N PHE A 15 -42.46 14.27 -32.60
CA PHE A 15 -41.51 15.34 -32.92
C PHE A 15 -41.15 16.16 -31.68
N GLY A 16 -42.13 16.48 -30.83
CA GLY A 16 -41.93 17.15 -29.56
C GLY A 16 -41.09 16.34 -28.58
N ALA A 17 -41.30 15.02 -28.51
CA ALA A 17 -40.51 14.11 -27.68
C ALA A 17 -39.06 14.01 -28.17
N ILE A 18 -38.83 13.96 -29.49
CA ILE A 18 -37.48 13.96 -30.08
C ILE A 18 -36.77 15.28 -29.79
N LEU A 19 -37.43 16.42 -29.98
CA LEU A 19 -36.85 17.73 -29.69
C LEU A 19 -36.57 17.94 -28.19
N ALA A 20 -37.48 17.49 -27.32
CA ALA A 20 -37.26 17.50 -25.87
C ALA A 20 -36.10 16.58 -25.46
N GLY A 21 -35.99 15.40 -26.06
CA GLY A 21 -34.88 14.47 -25.84
C GLY A 21 -33.54 15.07 -26.27
N LEU A 22 -33.47 15.65 -27.47
CA LEU A 22 -32.28 16.35 -27.95
C LEU A 22 -31.94 17.58 -27.10
N GLY A 23 -32.94 18.33 -26.65
CA GLY A 23 -32.75 19.48 -25.75
C GLY A 23 -32.21 19.08 -24.37
N LEU A 24 -32.66 17.95 -23.82
CA LEU A 24 -32.13 17.41 -22.56
C LEU A 24 -30.70 16.88 -22.70
N ILE A 25 -30.40 16.16 -23.79
CA ILE A 25 -29.04 15.72 -24.10
C ILE A 25 -28.13 16.94 -24.24
N PHE A 26 -28.51 17.92 -25.06
CA PHE A 26 -27.74 19.14 -25.24
C PHE A 26 -27.56 19.90 -23.92
N GLY A 27 -28.61 20.07 -23.11
CA GLY A 27 -28.52 20.73 -21.82
C GLY A 27 -27.60 20.02 -20.83
N LEU A 28 -27.64 18.68 -20.76
CA LEU A 28 -26.78 17.89 -19.89
C LEU A 28 -25.31 17.97 -20.33
N PHE A 29 -25.02 17.84 -21.62
CA PHE A 29 -23.63 17.82 -22.11
C PHE A 29 -23.02 19.23 -22.22
N TYR A 30 -23.81 20.25 -22.57
CA TYR A 30 -23.33 21.63 -22.66
C TYR A 30 -22.96 22.21 -21.30
N ASP A 31 -23.72 21.88 -20.25
CA ASP A 31 -23.41 22.35 -18.90
C ASP A 31 -22.22 21.60 -18.30
N THR A 32 -22.03 20.30 -18.62
CA THR A 32 -20.81 19.58 -18.24
C THR A 32 -19.57 20.14 -18.95
N GLU A 33 -19.63 20.46 -20.24
CA GLU A 33 -18.51 21.09 -20.96
C GLU A 33 -18.18 22.47 -20.37
N LYS A 34 -19.18 23.25 -19.97
CA LYS A 34 -18.99 24.54 -19.31
C LYS A 34 -18.43 24.41 -17.89
N LEU A 35 -18.88 23.41 -17.13
CA LEU A 35 -18.37 23.11 -15.79
C LEU A 35 -16.92 22.61 -15.83
N GLU A 36 -16.59 21.75 -16.79
CA GLU A 36 -15.23 21.29 -17.03
C GLU A 36 -14.36 22.45 -17.51
N GLY A 37 -14.75 23.19 -18.56
CA GLY A 37 -13.99 24.35 -19.09
C GLY A 37 -13.75 25.46 -18.06
N ASN A 38 -14.72 25.74 -17.19
CA ASN A 38 -14.54 26.70 -16.09
C ASN A 38 -13.59 26.18 -15.00
N ARG A 39 -13.48 24.85 -14.81
CA ARG A 39 -12.52 24.23 -13.88
C ARG A 39 -11.08 24.51 -14.32
N TYR A 40 -10.80 24.40 -15.62
CA TYR A 40 -9.50 24.72 -16.20
C TYR A 40 -9.15 26.19 -16.07
N LEU A 41 -10.04 27.10 -16.48
CA LEU A 41 -9.77 28.55 -16.45
C LEU A 41 -9.52 29.08 -15.04
N ASN A 42 -10.29 28.61 -14.05
CA ASN A 42 -10.11 29.04 -12.66
C ASN A 42 -8.86 28.44 -12.00
N SER A 43 -8.30 27.34 -12.53
CA SER A 43 -7.07 26.75 -11.98
C SER A 43 -5.86 27.69 -12.08
N TYR A 44 -5.85 28.59 -13.07
CA TYR A 44 -4.78 29.57 -13.30
C TYR A 44 -5.00 30.91 -12.57
N ALA A 45 -5.99 31.00 -11.68
CA ALA A 45 -6.34 32.26 -11.02
C ALA A 45 -5.18 32.92 -10.26
N GLU A 46 -4.24 32.12 -9.74
CA GLU A 46 -3.06 32.63 -9.03
C GLU A 46 -2.06 33.41 -9.92
N PHE A 47 -2.14 33.22 -11.24
CA PHE A 47 -1.30 33.94 -12.19
C PHE A 47 -1.94 35.26 -12.65
N ASN A 48 -3.21 35.49 -12.31
CA ASN A 48 -3.93 36.69 -12.72
C ASN A 48 -3.43 37.92 -11.97
N GLY A 49 -2.89 38.89 -12.70
CA GLY A 49 -2.38 40.14 -12.13
C GLY A 49 -1.00 40.03 -11.45
N VAL A 50 -0.34 38.87 -11.54
CA VAL A 50 1.03 38.67 -11.06
C VAL A 50 2.02 38.90 -12.20
N THR A 51 3.16 39.53 -11.89
CA THR A 51 4.24 39.72 -12.88
C THR A 51 5.05 38.43 -13.01
N LEU A 52 4.73 37.64 -14.03
CA LEU A 52 5.44 36.39 -14.32
C LEU A 52 6.76 36.64 -15.06
N THR A 53 7.74 35.81 -14.78
CA THR A 53 8.96 35.71 -15.58
C THR A 53 8.64 35.16 -16.98
N GLU A 54 9.49 35.42 -17.97
CA GLU A 54 9.31 34.87 -19.33
C GLU A 54 9.29 33.33 -19.34
N LYS A 55 9.98 32.71 -18.38
CA LYS A 55 10.00 31.26 -18.17
C LYS A 55 8.62 30.76 -17.72
N GLN A 56 8.06 31.35 -16.66
CA GLN A 56 6.74 31.00 -16.14
C GLN A 56 5.63 31.27 -17.17
N LYS A 57 5.70 32.39 -17.93
CA LYS A 57 4.73 32.68 -18.98
C LYS A 57 4.68 31.59 -20.04
N LYS A 58 5.84 31.18 -20.56
CA LYS A 58 5.92 30.10 -21.56
C LYS A 58 5.39 28.78 -21.00
N ALA A 59 5.71 28.47 -19.75
CA ALA A 59 5.25 27.27 -19.08
C ALA A 59 3.72 27.25 -18.89
N VAL A 60 3.15 28.33 -18.37
CA VAL A 60 1.69 28.48 -18.20
C VAL A 60 0.98 28.42 -19.54
N SER A 61 1.49 29.11 -20.57
CA SER A 61 0.93 29.02 -21.93
C SER A 61 0.98 27.61 -22.50
N LEU A 62 2.06 26.86 -22.24
CA LEU A 62 2.14 25.46 -22.67
C LEU A 62 1.08 24.61 -21.97
N LEU A 63 0.94 24.72 -20.64
CA LEU A 63 -0.05 23.96 -19.88
C LEU A 63 -1.49 24.28 -20.36
N GLN A 64 -1.79 25.55 -20.62
CA GLN A 64 -3.09 25.99 -21.16
C GLN A 64 -3.34 25.44 -22.56
N ASN A 65 -2.35 25.50 -23.45
CA ASN A 65 -2.47 24.99 -24.82
C ASN A 65 -2.59 23.46 -24.88
N SER A 66 -2.08 22.77 -23.86
CA SER A 66 -2.21 21.32 -23.70
C SER A 66 -3.49 20.89 -22.99
N ASP A 67 -4.41 21.83 -22.67
CA ASP A 67 -5.65 21.57 -21.93
C ASP A 67 -5.41 20.89 -20.56
N VAL A 68 -4.35 21.31 -19.89
CA VAL A 68 -3.97 20.81 -18.56
C VAL A 68 -4.33 21.85 -17.51
N GLU A 69 -4.84 21.41 -16.36
CA GLU A 69 -5.12 22.30 -15.23
C GLU A 69 -3.84 22.59 -14.46
N TRP A 70 -3.69 23.83 -13.96
CA TRP A 70 -2.71 24.09 -12.92
C TRP A 70 -3.19 23.47 -11.62
N ALA A 71 -2.80 22.22 -11.38
CA ALA A 71 -3.12 21.50 -10.16
C ALA A 71 -2.04 20.47 -9.81
N HIS A 72 -1.77 20.32 -8.50
CA HIS A 72 -0.74 19.40 -8.01
C HIS A 72 -0.95 17.96 -8.48
N PHE A 73 -2.18 17.46 -8.51
CA PHE A 73 -2.46 16.10 -8.97
C PHE A 73 -2.15 15.90 -10.47
N ARG A 74 -2.31 16.94 -11.30
CA ARG A 74 -1.93 16.91 -12.73
C ARG A 74 -0.42 16.86 -12.90
N PHE A 75 0.32 17.56 -12.04
CA PHE A 75 1.76 17.45 -12.01
C PHE A 75 2.23 16.04 -11.64
N ILE A 76 1.62 15.43 -10.61
CA ILE A 76 1.90 14.03 -10.25
C ILE A 76 1.53 13.06 -11.38
N GLU A 77 0.41 13.31 -12.08
CA GLU A 77 -0.01 12.52 -13.25
C GLU A 77 0.99 12.63 -14.40
N ALA A 78 1.48 13.84 -14.72
CA ALA A 78 2.52 14.06 -15.72
C ALA A 78 3.82 13.28 -15.39
N ILE A 79 4.23 13.28 -14.11
CA ILE A 79 5.38 12.49 -13.64
C ILE A 79 5.13 10.98 -13.85
N LYS A 80 3.93 10.48 -13.52
CA LYS A 80 3.57 9.06 -13.68
C LYS A 80 3.53 8.62 -15.14
N ASN A 81 3.09 9.51 -16.01
CA ASN A 81 2.98 9.28 -17.45
C ASN A 81 4.28 9.53 -18.22
N ASP A 82 5.36 9.91 -17.52
CA ASP A 82 6.66 10.22 -18.13
C ASP A 82 6.61 11.38 -19.15
N ASP A 83 5.66 12.31 -18.97
CA ASP A 83 5.53 13.47 -19.85
C ASP A 83 6.50 14.57 -19.42
N LEU A 84 7.75 14.46 -19.86
CA LEU A 84 8.81 15.41 -19.53
C LEU A 84 8.46 16.85 -19.95
N SER A 85 7.65 17.05 -20.99
CA SER A 85 7.25 18.38 -21.44
C SER A 85 6.34 19.04 -20.41
N LEU A 86 5.29 18.32 -19.97
CA LEU A 86 4.39 18.81 -18.93
C LEU A 86 5.07 18.92 -17.57
N VAL A 87 5.93 17.96 -17.20
CA VAL A 87 6.71 18.01 -15.95
C VAL A 87 7.58 19.26 -15.91
N ASN A 88 8.32 19.56 -16.99
CA ASN A 88 9.10 20.80 -17.07
C ASN A 88 8.20 22.03 -16.99
N ALA A 89 7.05 22.04 -17.66
CA ALA A 89 6.14 23.18 -17.59
C ALA A 89 5.59 23.42 -16.18
N PHE A 90 5.24 22.37 -15.42
CA PHE A 90 4.85 22.53 -14.02
C PHE A 90 5.98 23.05 -13.14
N ILE A 91 7.20 22.55 -13.33
CA ILE A 91 8.40 23.03 -12.62
C ILE A 91 8.68 24.49 -12.96
N ASP A 92 8.62 24.84 -14.24
CA ASP A 92 8.93 26.17 -14.74
C ASP A 92 7.84 27.20 -14.36
N ALA A 93 6.64 26.73 -14.07
CA ALA A 93 5.55 27.49 -13.45
C ALA A 93 5.62 27.51 -11.91
N ASP A 94 6.73 27.06 -11.31
CA ASP A 94 7.00 27.02 -9.86
C ASP A 94 5.98 26.21 -9.03
N MET A 95 5.41 25.15 -9.60
CA MET A 95 4.51 24.28 -8.84
C MET A 95 5.26 23.56 -7.72
N PRO A 96 4.79 23.61 -6.45
CA PRO A 96 5.45 22.86 -5.37
C PRO A 96 5.23 21.35 -5.50
N LEU A 97 6.28 20.57 -5.24
CA LEU A 97 6.19 19.11 -5.19
C LEU A 97 5.86 18.61 -3.78
N ASN A 98 4.56 18.57 -3.47
CA ASN A 98 4.05 18.06 -2.19
C ASN A 98 3.81 16.55 -2.22
N SER A 99 4.86 15.73 -2.37
CA SER A 99 4.71 14.27 -2.29
C SER A 99 5.96 13.58 -1.73
N ASN A 100 5.77 12.85 -0.64
CA ASN A 100 6.82 12.03 -0.01
C ASN A 100 6.99 10.67 -0.69
N SER A 101 6.07 10.26 -1.57
CA SER A 101 6.10 8.97 -2.27
C SER A 101 6.52 9.07 -3.72
N ILE A 102 6.62 10.27 -4.30
CA ILE A 102 6.84 10.43 -5.75
C ILE A 102 8.11 9.75 -6.25
N LEU A 103 9.18 9.75 -5.45
CA LEU A 103 10.44 9.08 -5.82
C LEU A 103 10.29 7.57 -5.87
N LEU A 104 9.52 7.00 -4.93
CA LEU A 104 9.16 5.60 -4.97
C LEU A 104 8.29 5.29 -6.19
N GLU A 105 7.32 6.15 -6.50
CA GLU A 105 6.43 5.95 -7.65
C GLU A 105 7.20 5.99 -8.98
N ILE A 106 8.16 6.90 -9.13
CA ILE A 106 9.07 6.93 -10.29
C ILE A 106 9.92 5.66 -10.33
N ALA A 107 10.47 5.24 -9.19
CA ALA A 107 11.31 4.05 -9.11
C ALA A 107 10.54 2.78 -9.53
N LEU A 108 9.29 2.64 -9.09
CA LEU A 108 8.41 1.52 -9.42
C LEU A 108 7.76 1.63 -10.80
N GLY A 109 7.77 2.82 -11.41
CA GLY A 109 7.22 3.06 -12.73
C GLY A 109 7.90 2.24 -13.83
N LYS A 110 7.28 2.20 -15.02
CA LYS A 110 7.84 1.51 -16.21
C LYS A 110 8.62 2.44 -17.14
N SER A 111 8.70 3.73 -16.81
CA SER A 111 9.44 4.75 -17.55
C SER A 111 10.88 4.30 -17.84
N LEU A 112 11.37 4.58 -19.05
CA LEU A 112 12.78 4.43 -19.42
C LEU A 112 13.59 5.68 -19.04
N ASP A 113 12.92 6.82 -18.88
CA ASP A 113 13.51 8.12 -18.57
C ASP A 113 13.58 8.43 -17.07
N LYS A 114 13.41 7.42 -16.20
CA LYS A 114 13.50 7.54 -14.73
C LYS A 114 14.69 8.37 -14.26
N LYS A 115 15.87 8.13 -14.83
CA LYS A 115 17.09 8.88 -14.46
C LYS A 115 16.93 10.36 -14.77
N THR A 116 16.46 10.69 -15.96
CA THR A 116 16.20 12.06 -16.42
C THR A 116 15.19 12.74 -15.50
N LEU A 117 14.09 12.05 -15.20
CA LEU A 117 13.04 12.55 -14.32
C LEU A 117 13.54 12.79 -12.89
N LEU A 118 14.30 11.84 -12.31
CA LEU A 118 14.91 12.00 -10.99
C LEU A 118 15.93 13.15 -10.94
N MET A 119 16.74 13.31 -11.99
CA MET A 119 17.67 14.43 -12.12
C MET A 119 16.93 15.77 -12.18
N LEU A 120 15.88 15.84 -13.01
CA LEU A 120 15.06 17.02 -13.18
C LEU A 120 14.39 17.43 -11.85
N LEU A 121 13.78 16.48 -11.14
CA LEU A 121 13.14 16.79 -9.87
C LEU A 121 14.16 17.17 -8.79
N ARG A 122 15.34 16.53 -8.73
CA ARG A 122 16.39 16.87 -7.74
C ARG A 122 16.97 18.26 -7.97
N ALA A 123 17.06 18.70 -9.22
CA ALA A 123 17.56 20.03 -9.56
C ALA A 123 16.61 21.16 -9.10
N ASN A 124 15.32 20.86 -8.99
CA ASN A 124 14.28 21.87 -8.71
C ASN A 124 13.61 21.72 -7.33
N TYR A 125 13.77 20.58 -6.66
CA TYR A 125 13.16 20.31 -5.35
C TYR A 125 14.16 19.70 -4.36
N ALA A 126 13.98 19.99 -3.07
CA ALA A 126 14.74 19.40 -1.98
C ALA A 126 14.28 17.96 -1.72
N LEU A 127 14.77 17.03 -2.54
CA LEU A 127 14.46 15.61 -2.47
C LEU A 127 15.41 14.86 -1.55
N ASN A 128 14.87 14.05 -0.62
CA ASN A 128 15.66 13.18 0.22
C ASN A 128 15.85 11.80 -0.44
N LEU A 129 16.97 11.58 -1.14
CA LEU A 129 17.28 10.27 -1.74
C LEU A 129 17.69 9.22 -0.68
N ASP A 130 18.04 9.67 0.52
CA ASP A 130 18.43 8.89 1.71
C ASP A 130 17.24 8.64 2.63
N ALA A 131 16.04 8.56 2.08
CA ALA A 131 14.85 8.20 2.84
C ALA A 131 14.53 6.70 2.70
N LEU A 132 13.88 6.16 3.72
CA LEU A 132 13.21 4.88 3.61
C LEU A 132 11.77 5.09 3.18
N TYR A 133 11.40 4.50 2.06
CA TYR A 133 10.07 4.60 1.46
C TYR A 133 9.24 3.38 1.82
N ARG A 134 8.00 3.60 2.23
CA ARG A 134 7.06 2.52 2.51
C ARG A 134 6.69 1.84 1.19
N LEU A 135 7.09 0.58 1.01
CA LEU A 135 6.68 -0.20 -0.13
C LEU A 135 5.18 -0.53 -0.02
N PRO A 136 4.35 -0.19 -1.03
CA PRO A 136 2.94 -0.52 -1.01
C PRO A 136 2.73 -2.03 -1.03
N ASN A 137 1.73 -2.51 -0.28
CA ASN A 137 1.45 -3.94 -0.15
C ASN A 137 1.02 -4.62 -1.47
N TYR A 138 0.58 -3.85 -2.47
CA TYR A 138 0.23 -4.37 -3.79
C TYR A 138 1.46 -4.66 -4.68
N VAL A 139 2.66 -4.22 -4.29
CA VAL A 139 3.90 -4.48 -5.05
C VAL A 139 4.44 -5.85 -4.67
N THR A 140 4.14 -6.85 -5.49
CA THR A 140 4.52 -8.26 -5.25
C THR A 140 5.81 -8.68 -5.96
N GLU A 141 6.36 -7.83 -6.82
CA GLU A 141 7.58 -8.13 -7.62
C GLU A 141 8.80 -8.44 -6.74
N PHE A 142 8.81 -7.96 -5.49
CA PHE A 142 9.92 -8.15 -4.55
C PHE A 142 9.62 -9.17 -3.44
N ASP A 143 8.54 -9.97 -3.58
CA ASP A 143 8.09 -10.89 -2.54
C ASP A 143 9.12 -11.99 -2.25
N GLU A 144 9.84 -12.47 -3.27
CA GLU A 144 10.88 -13.49 -3.09
C GLU A 144 12.04 -12.96 -2.22
N GLN A 145 12.53 -11.76 -2.55
CA GLN A 145 13.62 -11.10 -1.82
C GLN A 145 13.20 -10.80 -0.37
N LEU A 146 11.98 -10.33 -0.16
CA LEU A 146 11.43 -10.04 1.17
C LEU A 146 11.15 -11.31 1.98
N SER A 147 10.73 -12.38 1.33
CA SER A 147 10.56 -13.70 1.94
C SER A 147 11.91 -14.25 2.40
N ALA A 148 12.97 -14.11 1.59
CA ALA A 148 14.32 -14.53 1.97
C ALA A 148 14.81 -13.86 3.27
N VAL A 149 14.42 -12.60 3.52
CA VAL A 149 14.74 -11.88 4.77
C VAL A 149 13.96 -12.42 5.98
N SER A 150 12.67 -12.73 5.83
CA SER A 150 11.81 -13.11 6.96
C SER A 150 11.79 -14.61 7.25
N LYS A 151 12.05 -15.45 6.24
CA LYS A 151 11.97 -16.91 6.33
C LYS A 151 12.80 -17.52 7.47
N PRO A 152 14.07 -17.12 7.70
CA PRO A 152 14.85 -17.67 8.82
C PRO A 152 14.20 -17.44 10.18
N TYR A 153 13.60 -16.27 10.38
CA TYR A 153 12.88 -15.95 11.61
C TYR A 153 11.60 -16.78 11.76
N SER A 154 10.80 -16.84 10.69
CA SER A 154 9.55 -17.62 10.68
C SER A 154 9.80 -19.12 10.90
N GLU A 155 10.88 -19.68 10.34
CA GLU A 155 11.28 -21.06 10.55
C GLU A 155 11.74 -21.33 11.98
N ALA A 156 12.54 -20.44 12.57
CA ALA A 156 12.94 -20.54 13.97
C ALA A 156 11.73 -20.52 14.92
N LYS A 157 10.71 -19.69 14.62
CA LYS A 157 9.46 -19.65 15.40
C LYS A 157 8.62 -20.91 15.27
N LYS A 158 8.53 -21.48 14.06
CA LYS A 158 7.87 -22.78 13.83
C LYS A 158 8.55 -23.89 14.62
N GLU A 159 9.87 -23.89 14.69
CA GLU A 159 10.62 -24.88 15.45
C GLU A 159 10.43 -24.71 16.97
N GLN A 160 10.47 -23.46 17.47
CA GLN A 160 10.15 -23.17 18.87
C GLN A 160 8.75 -23.66 19.26
N TYR A 161 7.76 -23.42 18.40
CA TYR A 161 6.40 -23.92 18.59
C TYR A 161 6.35 -25.45 18.60
N ARG A 162 7.04 -26.12 17.67
CA ARG A 162 7.11 -27.58 17.61
C ARG A 162 7.65 -28.17 18.92
N LEU A 163 8.73 -27.60 19.45
CA LEU A 163 9.34 -28.01 20.72
C LEU A 163 8.40 -27.77 21.91
N ALA A 164 7.76 -26.59 21.97
CA ALA A 164 6.78 -26.28 23.01
C ALA A 164 5.58 -27.25 22.97
N MET A 165 5.11 -27.61 21.77
CA MET A 165 4.00 -28.56 21.60
C MET A 165 4.38 -29.97 22.06
N MET A 166 5.63 -30.40 21.83
CA MET A 166 6.13 -31.67 22.35
C MET A 166 6.15 -31.70 23.87
N GLU A 167 6.54 -30.59 24.52
CA GLU A 167 6.52 -30.48 25.98
C GLU A 167 5.08 -30.43 26.53
N TYR A 168 4.22 -29.65 25.90
CA TYR A 168 2.79 -29.58 26.22
C TYR A 168 2.14 -30.95 26.19
N LYS A 169 2.32 -31.73 25.10
CA LYS A 169 1.75 -33.08 24.99
C LYS A 169 2.17 -34.00 26.14
N LYS A 170 3.44 -33.93 26.57
CA LYS A 170 3.93 -34.71 27.72
C LYS A 170 3.24 -34.30 29.02
N LYS A 171 3.06 -33.00 29.25
CA LYS A 171 2.37 -32.48 30.45
C LYS A 171 0.88 -32.83 30.41
N PHE A 172 0.24 -32.71 29.24
CA PHE A 172 -1.17 -33.00 29.03
C PHE A 172 -1.49 -34.47 29.29
N ILE A 173 -0.69 -35.41 28.76
CA ILE A 173 -0.86 -36.85 29.04
C ILE A 173 -0.77 -37.13 30.54
N LYS A 174 0.23 -36.58 31.24
CA LYS A 174 0.36 -36.75 32.70
C LYS A 174 -0.82 -36.18 33.48
N TRP A 175 -1.33 -35.03 33.04
CA TRP A 175 -2.51 -34.41 33.63
C TRP A 175 -3.75 -35.28 33.39
N GLU A 176 -3.92 -35.83 32.18
CA GLU A 176 -5.03 -36.72 31.82
C GLU A 176 -4.98 -38.03 32.62
N GLU A 177 -3.80 -38.64 32.77
CA GLU A 177 -3.58 -39.82 33.62
C GLU A 177 -3.96 -39.55 35.08
N ALA A 178 -3.51 -38.41 35.64
CA ALA A 178 -3.82 -38.03 37.02
C ALA A 178 -5.32 -37.74 37.23
N LEU A 179 -5.96 -37.07 36.26
CA LEU A 179 -7.40 -36.84 36.26
C LEU A 179 -8.18 -38.15 36.22
N GLU A 180 -7.77 -39.10 35.38
CA GLU A 180 -8.45 -40.39 35.25
C GLU A 180 -8.26 -41.25 36.50
N GLU A 181 -7.06 -41.29 37.09
CA GLU A 181 -6.82 -41.95 38.38
C GLU A 181 -7.74 -41.36 39.47
N LYS A 182 -7.89 -40.03 39.52
CA LYS A 182 -8.78 -39.37 40.47
C LYS A 182 -10.24 -39.74 40.24
N LYS A 183 -10.72 -39.76 39.00
CA LYS A 183 -12.08 -40.20 38.67
C LYS A 183 -12.31 -41.63 39.13
N GLN A 184 -11.41 -42.56 38.79
CA GLN A 184 -11.53 -43.96 39.19
C GLN A 184 -11.54 -44.12 40.71
N HIS A 185 -10.71 -43.38 41.44
CA HIS A 185 -10.73 -43.36 42.90
C HIS A 185 -12.09 -42.90 43.45
N LEU A 186 -12.65 -41.80 42.93
CA LEU A 186 -13.93 -41.29 43.40
C LEU A 186 -15.12 -42.18 42.99
N LEU A 187 -15.06 -42.83 41.82
CA LEU A 187 -16.09 -43.74 41.33
C LEU A 187 -16.21 -45.00 42.17
N ARG A 188 -15.10 -45.52 42.72
CA ARG A 188 -15.10 -46.68 43.64
C ARG A 188 -15.93 -46.45 44.90
N ALA A 189 -16.15 -45.19 45.30
CA ALA A 189 -16.96 -44.84 46.47
C ALA A 189 -18.47 -44.70 46.16
N CYS A 190 -18.90 -44.87 44.89
CA CYS A 190 -20.27 -44.66 44.47
C CYS A 190 -21.04 -45.96 44.21
N SER A 191 -22.26 -46.05 44.74
CA SER A 191 -23.17 -47.20 44.59
C SER A 191 -24.27 -47.03 43.53
N ASN A 192 -24.45 -45.82 42.97
CA ASN A 192 -25.47 -45.52 41.97
C ASN A 192 -24.96 -44.52 40.91
N ASP A 193 -25.67 -44.41 39.79
CA ASP A 193 -25.23 -43.61 38.64
C ASP A 193 -25.26 -42.10 38.89
N ALA A 194 -26.16 -41.61 39.74
CA ALA A 194 -26.20 -40.20 40.13
C ALA A 194 -24.95 -39.77 40.92
N CYS A 195 -24.46 -40.63 41.82
CA CYS A 195 -23.19 -40.40 42.51
C CYS A 195 -22.01 -40.42 41.52
N ARG A 196 -22.02 -41.36 40.57
CA ARG A 196 -20.94 -41.48 39.59
C ARG A 196 -20.80 -40.24 38.71
N SER A 197 -21.90 -39.70 38.19
CA SER A 197 -21.86 -38.51 37.33
C SER A 197 -21.42 -37.26 38.10
N GLY A 198 -21.93 -37.06 39.32
CA GLY A 198 -21.53 -35.94 40.18
C GLY A 198 -20.02 -35.98 40.50
N ARG A 199 -19.50 -37.14 40.89
CA ARG A 199 -18.07 -37.30 41.23
C ARG A 199 -17.12 -37.15 40.04
N ILE A 200 -17.54 -37.51 38.83
CA ILE A 200 -16.75 -37.25 37.61
C ILE A 200 -16.62 -35.75 37.37
N ASN A 201 -17.70 -34.99 37.60
CA ASN A 201 -17.67 -33.53 37.46
C ASN A 201 -16.82 -32.87 38.56
N ASP A 202 -16.91 -33.34 39.81
CA ASP A 202 -16.04 -32.88 40.90
C ASP A 202 -14.55 -33.07 40.55
N ALA A 203 -14.19 -34.23 39.99
CA ALA A 203 -12.81 -34.48 39.56
C ALA A 203 -12.34 -33.53 38.45
N ARG A 204 -13.22 -33.22 37.48
CA ARG A 204 -12.90 -32.29 36.40
C ARG A 204 -12.66 -30.87 36.93
N LEU A 205 -13.56 -30.37 37.78
CA LEU A 205 -13.43 -29.04 38.38
C LEU A 205 -12.14 -28.90 39.20
N LEU A 206 -11.74 -29.95 39.93
CA LEU A 206 -10.49 -29.96 40.71
C LEU A 206 -9.22 -29.84 39.85
N TYR A 207 -9.28 -30.25 38.58
CA TYR A 207 -8.13 -30.30 37.69
C TYR A 207 -8.14 -29.21 36.62
N GLU A 208 -9.27 -28.51 36.44
CA GLU A 208 -9.47 -27.46 35.44
C GLU A 208 -8.37 -26.37 35.51
N ASP A 209 -8.11 -25.84 36.70
CA ASP A 209 -7.08 -24.81 36.91
C ASP A 209 -5.64 -25.31 36.70
N SER A 210 -5.45 -26.63 36.69
CA SER A 210 -4.13 -27.27 36.50
C SER A 210 -3.91 -27.79 35.07
N GLU A 211 -4.91 -27.66 34.19
CA GLU A 211 -4.81 -28.08 32.80
C GLU A 211 -3.66 -27.32 32.13
N PRO A 212 -2.70 -28.03 31.49
CA PRO A 212 -1.63 -27.37 30.76
C PRO A 212 -2.19 -26.46 29.67
N VAL A 213 -1.57 -25.29 29.47
CA VAL A 213 -1.99 -24.36 28.42
C VAL A 213 -1.37 -24.77 27.09
N GLU A 214 -2.20 -24.95 26.07
CA GLU A 214 -1.74 -25.25 24.72
C GLU A 214 -0.93 -24.07 24.14
N PRO A 215 0.30 -24.31 23.64
CA PRO A 215 1.06 -23.28 22.94
C PRO A 215 0.28 -22.76 21.73
N LYS A 216 0.42 -21.47 21.43
CA LYS A 216 -0.18 -20.86 20.22
C LYS A 216 0.90 -20.65 19.16
N LEU A 217 0.57 -20.96 17.91
CA LEU A 217 1.40 -20.61 16.76
C LEU A 217 0.95 -19.25 16.23
N ASP A 218 1.81 -18.25 16.38
CA ASP A 218 1.55 -16.93 15.82
C ASP A 218 1.53 -17.00 14.29
N TYR A 219 0.54 -16.32 13.68
CA TYR A 219 0.57 -16.07 12.24
C TYR A 219 1.61 -15.00 11.96
N ILE A 220 2.73 -15.39 11.36
CA ILE A 220 3.84 -14.49 11.00
C ILE A 220 3.79 -14.22 9.51
N ALA A 221 3.37 -13.00 9.17
CA ALA A 221 3.36 -12.48 7.81
C ALA A 221 3.96 -11.07 7.77
N ARG A 222 4.30 -10.62 6.57
CA ARG A 222 4.74 -9.26 6.30
C ARG A 222 3.59 -8.29 6.54
N GLU A 223 3.83 -7.30 7.39
CA GLU A 223 2.88 -6.22 7.66
C GLU A 223 3.25 -4.94 6.91
N ARG A 224 4.50 -4.46 7.08
CA ARG A 224 5.00 -3.22 6.49
C ARG A 224 6.46 -3.37 6.10
N VAL A 225 6.84 -2.75 4.98
CA VAL A 225 8.24 -2.72 4.53
C VAL A 225 8.63 -1.29 4.20
N TYR A 226 9.82 -0.90 4.65
CA TYR A 226 10.44 0.35 4.28
C TYR A 226 11.78 0.07 3.63
N VAL A 227 11.95 0.52 2.40
CA VAL A 227 13.15 0.29 1.59
C VAL A 227 13.72 1.60 1.06
N SER A 228 15.03 1.65 0.91
CA SER A 228 15.70 2.74 0.20
C SER A 228 15.47 2.65 -1.32
N LEU A 229 15.63 3.77 -2.03
CA LEU A 229 15.64 3.77 -3.50
C LEU A 229 16.76 2.89 -4.06
N PHE A 230 17.92 2.88 -3.40
CA PHE A 230 19.03 2.02 -3.75
C PHE A 230 18.61 0.54 -3.79
N THR A 231 17.93 0.06 -2.73
CA THR A 231 17.45 -1.32 -2.66
C THR A 231 16.48 -1.65 -3.78
N ILE A 232 15.56 -0.74 -4.12
CA ILE A 232 14.62 -0.94 -5.24
C ILE A 232 15.39 -1.08 -6.56
N PHE A 233 16.34 -0.19 -6.84
CA PHE A 233 17.09 -0.23 -8.10
C PHE A 233 17.99 -1.46 -8.20
N VAL A 234 18.55 -1.93 -7.08
CA VAL A 234 19.27 -3.19 -7.03
C VAL A 234 18.35 -4.37 -7.37
N TRP A 235 17.18 -4.46 -6.74
CA TRP A 235 16.23 -5.55 -7.04
C TRP A 235 15.71 -5.53 -8.48
N GLN A 236 15.51 -4.33 -9.03
CA GLN A 236 15.17 -4.14 -10.45
C GLN A 236 16.35 -4.40 -11.40
N LYS A 237 17.57 -4.57 -10.86
CA LYS A 237 18.83 -4.72 -11.61
C LYS A 237 19.13 -3.52 -12.52
N ASP A 238 18.67 -2.33 -12.15
CA ASP A 238 18.88 -1.09 -12.93
C ASP A 238 20.24 -0.47 -12.61
N ARG A 239 21.27 -0.90 -13.34
CA ARG A 239 22.64 -0.43 -13.17
C ARG A 239 22.81 1.08 -13.37
N LEU A 240 21.96 1.72 -14.18
CA LEU A 240 22.06 3.16 -14.44
C LEU A 240 21.57 3.95 -13.22
N LEU A 241 20.46 3.53 -12.62
CA LEU A 241 19.91 4.17 -11.43
C LEU A 241 20.71 3.88 -10.16
N ILE A 242 21.27 2.66 -10.04
CA ILE A 242 22.20 2.33 -8.94
C ILE A 242 23.41 3.30 -8.96
N LYS A 243 24.05 3.46 -10.11
CA LYS A 243 25.18 4.39 -10.26
C LYS A 243 24.78 5.84 -10.01
N PHE A 244 23.59 6.24 -10.47
CA PHE A 244 23.08 7.58 -10.24
C PHE A 244 22.96 7.88 -8.74
N ILE A 245 22.30 7.01 -7.97
CA ILE A 245 22.13 7.19 -6.53
C ILE A 245 23.48 7.23 -5.80
N GLN A 246 24.43 6.38 -6.17
CA GLN A 246 25.79 6.38 -5.62
C GLN A 246 26.56 7.68 -5.93
N GLN A 247 26.49 8.17 -7.18
CA GLN A 247 27.12 9.43 -7.57
C GLN A 247 26.52 10.64 -6.85
N GLN A 248 25.25 10.55 -6.49
CA GLN A 248 24.55 11.58 -5.72
C GLN A 248 24.88 11.55 -4.22
N GLY A 249 25.79 10.66 -3.80
CA GLY A 249 26.28 10.56 -2.42
C GLY A 249 25.29 9.89 -1.47
N ALA A 250 24.31 9.16 -1.99
CA ALA A 250 23.31 8.54 -1.13
C ALA A 250 23.93 7.47 -0.23
N GLU A 251 23.64 7.51 1.06
CA GLU A 251 24.20 6.59 2.03
C GLU A 251 23.50 5.23 1.97
N LEU A 252 24.28 4.16 2.20
CA LEU A 252 23.72 2.82 2.32
C LEU A 252 22.96 2.70 3.64
N MET A 253 21.62 2.65 3.59
CA MET A 253 20.77 2.59 4.78
C MET A 253 20.18 1.21 5.03
N ALA A 254 19.98 0.89 6.32
CA ALA A 254 19.27 -0.30 6.74
C ALA A 254 17.78 -0.20 6.43
N ASN A 255 17.30 -1.11 5.60
CA ASN A 255 15.88 -1.30 5.32
C ASN A 255 15.18 -1.95 6.51
N LYS A 256 13.85 -1.82 6.56
CA LYS A 256 13.03 -2.26 7.69
C LYS A 256 11.89 -3.15 7.21
N LEU A 257 11.75 -4.33 7.81
CA LEU A 257 10.66 -5.27 7.58
C LEU A 257 9.93 -5.51 8.90
N PHE A 258 8.66 -5.13 8.96
CA PHE A 258 7.75 -5.35 10.08
C PHE A 258 6.89 -6.58 9.82
N LEU A 259 6.80 -7.44 10.82
CA LEU A 259 6.00 -8.66 10.81
C LEU A 259 4.78 -8.51 11.74
N THR A 260 3.77 -9.35 11.52
CA THR A 260 2.49 -9.35 12.26
C THR A 260 2.63 -9.68 13.75
N ASP A 261 3.71 -10.32 14.17
CA ASP A 261 4.05 -10.61 15.57
C ASP A 261 4.82 -9.46 16.25
N ALA A 262 4.72 -8.24 15.68
CA ALA A 262 5.44 -7.04 16.08
C ALA A 262 6.98 -7.14 15.99
N LYS A 263 7.51 -8.15 15.30
CA LYS A 263 8.95 -8.23 15.03
C LYS A 263 9.35 -7.21 13.96
N LEU A 264 10.41 -6.46 14.25
CA LEU A 264 11.13 -5.63 13.28
C LEU A 264 12.46 -6.30 12.92
N ILE A 265 12.68 -6.49 11.62
CA ILE A 265 13.93 -6.98 11.02
C ILE A 265 14.59 -5.82 10.26
N TYR A 266 15.85 -5.54 10.60
CA TYR A 266 16.70 -4.62 9.85
C TYR A 266 17.53 -5.41 8.85
N PHE A 267 17.64 -4.94 7.62
CA PHE A 267 18.43 -5.63 6.59
C PHE A 267 19.10 -4.66 5.62
N MET A 268 20.31 -5.00 5.18
CA MET A 268 21.00 -4.34 4.06
C MET A 268 20.82 -5.16 2.80
N VAL A 269 20.93 -4.50 1.64
CA VAL A 269 21.01 -5.17 0.35
C VAL A 269 22.32 -4.76 -0.31
N ASP A 270 23.13 -5.74 -0.72
CA ASP A 270 24.39 -5.51 -1.43
C ASP A 270 24.15 -5.11 -2.90
N VAL A 271 25.22 -4.91 -3.68
CA VAL A 271 25.08 -4.50 -5.09
C VAL A 271 24.61 -5.65 -5.98
N GLU A 272 24.74 -6.90 -5.51
CA GLU A 272 24.28 -8.11 -6.16
C GLU A 272 22.80 -8.41 -5.89
N GLY A 273 22.19 -7.74 -4.89
CA GLY A 273 20.80 -7.93 -4.48
C GLY A 273 20.58 -8.92 -3.34
N ASN A 274 21.65 -9.42 -2.73
CA ASN A 274 21.55 -10.29 -1.57
C ASN A 274 21.24 -9.47 -0.32
N SER A 275 20.31 -9.99 0.49
CA SER A 275 19.91 -9.35 1.73
C SER A 275 20.70 -9.91 2.91
N THR A 276 21.26 -9.02 3.72
CA THR A 276 21.94 -9.38 4.98
C THR A 276 21.17 -8.79 6.16
N ILE A 277 20.74 -9.65 7.09
CA ILE A 277 20.04 -9.23 8.31
C ILE A 277 21.06 -8.58 9.25
N ILE A 278 20.75 -7.37 9.71
CA ILE A 278 21.54 -6.68 10.72
C ILE A 278 20.98 -7.09 12.08
N ASN A 279 21.76 -7.86 12.83
CA ASN A 279 21.49 -8.12 14.24
C ASN A 279 21.71 -6.83 15.03
N THR A 280 20.72 -5.95 15.05
CA THR A 280 20.65 -4.90 16.05
C THR A 280 20.39 -5.59 17.39
N LYS A 281 21.45 -5.72 18.20
CA LYS A 281 21.28 -6.00 19.63
C LYS A 281 20.26 -4.98 20.15
N GLN A 282 19.12 -5.46 20.62
CA GLN A 282 18.15 -4.64 21.32
C GLN A 282 18.90 -3.92 22.45
N GLN A 283 19.00 -2.59 22.36
CA GLN A 283 19.25 -1.75 23.52
C GLN A 283 17.99 -1.74 24.38
#